data_AF-A0A9E3I1U6-F1
#
_entry.id   AF-A0A9E3I1U6-F1
#
_cell.length_a   1.000
_cell.length_b   1.000
_cell.length_c   1.000
_cell.angle_alpha   90.00
_cell.angle_beta   90.00
_cell.angle_gamma   90.00
#
_symmetry.space_group_name_H-M   'P 1'
#
loop_
_entity.id
_entity.type
_entity.pdbx_description
1 polymer ?
#
loop_
_entity_poly.entity_id
_entity_poly.type
_entity_poly.pdbx_seq_one_letter_code
_entity_poly.pdbx_strand_id
1 'polypeptide(L)'
;MTNLIHQQRKLDRITRKWWFFGLFFLIQFIPPYASKGYKIEDWGKVIQHALGNAIVYKHPEIYPIFQVIAILAIIGILVLGNKFARVFGIYVAISYVLFAIGQSIAFTDKYGVSMCPINLVMFLIVAGFWAWEAVVLQNDYTLRKLPIWRYWVVPLAILAFWAPSSRGRPDFNPILLVTNGSGLGFCLMTPVYLALLSLYWPRVNIPAMRVTSLVGLIIGLYNMCTNFGINPAGRWWNGVLHIPLLVISLYGLILSLKRPKGQKQADEKAESCEG
;
A
#
# COMPACT_ATOMS: atom_id res chain seq x y z
N MET A 1 -11.80 -24.85 -9.50
CA MET A 1 -12.16 -24.08 -8.28
C MET A 1 -11.48 -24.63 -7.03
N THR A 2 -11.43 -25.96 -6.82
CA THR A 2 -10.77 -26.63 -5.69
C THR A 2 -9.26 -26.31 -5.57
N ASN A 3 -8.54 -26.25 -6.69
CA ASN A 3 -7.10 -25.90 -6.70
C ASN A 3 -6.85 -24.46 -6.19
N LEU A 4 -7.64 -23.47 -6.63
CA LEU A 4 -7.49 -22.08 -6.19
C LEU A 4 -7.72 -21.90 -4.68
N ILE A 5 -8.70 -22.60 -4.10
CA ILE A 5 -8.96 -22.58 -2.65
C ILE A 5 -7.76 -23.16 -1.89
N HIS A 6 -7.20 -24.27 -2.39
CA HIS A 6 -6.01 -24.88 -1.80
C HIS A 6 -4.80 -23.93 -1.86
N GLN A 7 -4.53 -23.30 -3.02
CA GLN A 7 -3.46 -22.30 -3.15
C GLN A 7 -3.67 -21.11 -2.21
N GLN A 8 -4.90 -20.62 -2.07
CA GLN A 8 -5.22 -19.51 -1.17
C GLN A 8 -4.95 -19.86 0.29
N ARG A 9 -5.35 -21.06 0.74
CA ARG A 9 -5.02 -21.54 2.10
C ARG A 9 -3.51 -21.68 2.31
N LYS A 10 -2.79 -22.18 1.30
CA LYS A 10 -1.33 -22.29 1.35
C LYS A 10 -0.67 -20.91 1.47
N LEU A 11 -1.12 -19.91 0.72
CA LEU A 11 -0.64 -18.53 0.82
C LEU A 11 -0.91 -17.93 2.21
N ASP A 12 -2.08 -18.15 2.79
CA ASP A 12 -2.36 -17.68 4.16
C ASP A 12 -1.46 -18.36 5.20
N ARG A 13 -1.26 -19.68 5.10
CA ARG A 13 -0.33 -20.40 5.98
C ARG A 13 1.11 -19.87 5.84
N ILE A 14 1.59 -19.63 4.62
CA ILE A 14 2.95 -19.13 4.36
C ILE A 14 3.14 -17.73 4.93
N THR A 15 2.25 -16.81 4.57
CA THR A 15 2.37 -15.39 4.95
C THR A 15 2.20 -15.15 6.46
N ARG A 16 1.81 -16.18 7.22
CA ARG A 16 1.71 -16.12 8.69
C ARG A 16 3.00 -16.55 9.40
N LYS A 17 3.88 -17.30 8.73
CA LYS A 17 5.09 -17.82 9.38
C LYS A 17 6.06 -16.69 9.68
N TRP A 18 6.78 -16.80 10.80
CA TRP A 18 7.75 -15.77 11.23
C TRP A 18 8.83 -15.49 10.16
N TRP A 19 9.29 -16.52 9.44
CA TRP A 19 10.30 -16.36 8.39
C TRP A 19 9.81 -15.50 7.22
N PHE A 20 8.50 -15.40 6.99
CA PHE A 20 7.95 -14.51 5.97
C PHE A 20 8.22 -13.05 6.31
N PHE A 21 8.11 -12.67 7.59
CA PHE A 21 8.52 -11.35 8.08
C PHE A 21 10.05 -11.19 8.02
N GLY A 22 10.79 -12.26 8.33
CA GLY A 22 12.24 -12.31 8.17
C GLY A 22 12.68 -12.02 6.73
N LEU A 23 11.94 -12.49 5.71
CA LEU A 23 12.22 -12.18 4.31
C LEU A 23 12.11 -10.69 4.02
N PHE A 24 11.06 -10.02 4.54
CA PHE A 24 10.93 -8.56 4.39
C PHE A 24 12.05 -7.81 5.10
N PHE A 25 12.56 -8.32 6.22
CA PHE A 25 13.75 -7.79 6.87
C PHE A 25 14.99 -7.93 5.99
N LEU A 26 15.22 -9.09 5.38
CA LEU A 26 16.36 -9.32 4.49
C LEU A 26 16.33 -8.43 3.24
N ILE A 27 15.14 -8.18 2.68
CA ILE A 27 14.98 -7.29 1.51
C ILE A 27 15.42 -5.85 1.83
N GLN A 28 15.43 -5.41 3.10
CA GLN A 28 15.87 -4.06 3.46
C GLN A 28 17.36 -3.81 3.23
N PHE A 29 18.16 -4.86 2.99
CA PHE A 29 19.60 -4.75 2.75
C PHE A 29 19.98 -4.63 1.26
N ILE A 30 19.00 -4.56 0.34
CA ILE A 30 19.28 -4.40 -1.09
C ILE A 30 19.81 -2.98 -1.37
N PRO A 31 20.97 -2.83 -2.02
CA PRO A 31 21.53 -1.52 -2.34
C PRO A 31 20.68 -0.70 -3.32
N PRO A 32 20.69 0.65 -3.20
CA PRO A 32 20.24 1.47 -4.29
C PRO A 32 21.11 1.22 -5.51
N TYR A 33 20.55 1.44 -6.70
CA TYR A 33 21.29 1.31 -7.93
C TYR A 33 21.42 2.68 -8.58
N ALA A 34 22.60 2.95 -9.13
CA ALA A 34 22.90 4.13 -9.93
C ALA A 34 23.77 3.69 -11.11
N SER A 35 23.35 3.99 -12.34
CA SER A 35 24.08 3.57 -13.55
C SER A 35 25.45 4.24 -13.68
N LYS A 36 25.63 5.44 -13.09
CA LYS A 36 26.92 6.14 -13.03
C LYS A 36 27.78 5.74 -11.82
N GLY A 37 27.32 4.77 -11.02
CA GLY A 37 27.98 4.37 -9.77
C GLY A 37 27.80 5.40 -8.63
N TYR A 38 28.14 4.98 -7.42
CA TYR A 38 28.15 5.82 -6.22
C TYR A 38 29.08 5.20 -5.16
N LYS A 39 29.56 6.01 -4.21
CA LYS A 39 30.29 5.52 -3.04
C LYS A 39 29.30 4.97 -2.01
N ILE A 40 29.66 3.93 -1.27
CA ILE A 40 28.78 3.33 -0.24
C ILE A 40 28.32 4.37 0.80
N GLU A 41 29.16 5.35 1.14
CA GLU A 41 28.83 6.48 2.02
C GLU A 41 27.64 7.33 1.53
N ASP A 42 27.40 7.36 0.21
CA ASP A 42 26.33 8.11 -0.42
C ASP A 42 25.03 7.29 -0.56
N TRP A 43 24.97 6.08 -0.01
CA TRP A 43 23.80 5.18 -0.09
C TRP A 43 22.47 5.89 0.19
N GLY A 44 22.37 6.56 1.34
CA GLY A 44 21.16 7.30 1.71
C GLY A 44 20.86 8.47 0.76
N LYS A 45 21.89 9.13 0.23
CA LYS A 45 21.75 10.25 -0.69
C LYS A 45 21.25 9.79 -2.06
N VAL A 46 21.69 8.64 -2.56
CA VAL A 46 21.18 8.05 -3.81
C VAL A 46 19.71 7.73 -3.67
N ILE A 47 19.30 7.09 -2.57
CA ILE A 47 17.88 6.79 -2.31
C ILE A 47 17.06 8.10 -2.28
N GLN A 48 17.48 9.07 -1.47
CA GLN A 48 16.76 10.35 -1.38
C GLN A 48 16.67 11.07 -2.72
N HIS A 49 17.74 11.04 -3.51
CA HIS A 49 17.78 11.67 -4.83
C HIS A 49 16.88 10.94 -5.84
N ALA A 50 16.91 9.60 -5.86
CA ALA A 50 16.05 8.79 -6.71
C ALA A 50 14.57 9.01 -6.38
N LEU A 51 14.20 8.92 -5.10
CA LEU A 51 12.81 9.13 -4.68
C LEU A 51 12.34 10.58 -4.91
N GLY A 52 13.21 11.57 -4.71
CA GLY A 52 12.89 12.99 -4.92
C GLY A 52 12.81 13.42 -6.40
N ASN A 53 13.37 12.64 -7.32
CA ASN A 53 13.37 12.90 -8.77
C ASN A 53 12.69 11.78 -9.57
N ALA A 54 11.83 11.01 -8.89
CA ALA A 54 11.17 9.86 -9.47
C ALA A 54 10.31 10.24 -10.69
N ILE A 55 10.10 9.29 -11.59
CA ILE A 55 9.38 9.48 -12.86
C ILE A 55 8.03 10.17 -12.67
N VAL A 56 7.31 9.84 -11.59
CA VAL A 56 6.00 10.42 -11.27
C VAL A 56 6.04 11.96 -11.21
N TYR A 57 7.15 12.56 -10.74
CA TYR A 57 7.28 14.01 -10.61
C TYR A 57 7.60 14.73 -11.92
N LYS A 58 7.95 14.00 -12.98
CA LYS A 58 8.25 14.59 -14.30
C LYS A 58 6.99 14.90 -15.12
N HIS A 59 5.86 14.29 -14.75
CA HIS A 59 4.62 14.39 -15.49
C HIS A 59 3.44 14.81 -14.59
N PRO A 60 3.50 15.99 -13.94
CA PRO A 60 2.41 16.46 -13.08
C PRO A 60 1.06 16.60 -13.81
N GLU A 61 1.07 16.75 -15.14
CA GLU A 61 -0.11 16.82 -15.99
C GLU A 61 -1.01 15.57 -15.92
N ILE A 62 -0.47 14.40 -15.55
CA ILE A 62 -1.25 13.17 -15.45
C ILE A 62 -1.92 13.01 -14.07
N TYR A 63 -1.54 13.80 -13.07
CA TYR A 63 -2.08 13.66 -11.70
C TYR A 63 -3.60 13.67 -11.64
N PRO A 64 -4.30 14.63 -12.32
CA PRO A 64 -5.76 14.65 -12.27
C PRO A 64 -6.41 13.41 -12.87
N ILE A 65 -5.80 12.82 -13.89
CA ILE A 65 -6.31 11.61 -14.53
C ILE A 65 -6.32 10.45 -13.52
N PHE A 66 -5.20 10.23 -12.84
CA PHE A 66 -5.10 9.16 -11.84
C PHE A 66 -5.96 9.42 -10.60
N GLN A 67 -6.16 10.68 -10.21
CA GLN A 67 -7.12 11.03 -9.17
C GLN A 67 -8.54 10.64 -9.53
N VAL A 68 -9.00 11.05 -10.71
CA VAL A 68 -10.34 10.74 -11.19
C VAL A 68 -10.54 9.23 -11.29
N ILE A 69 -9.57 8.50 -11.85
CA ILE A 69 -9.63 7.03 -11.91
C ILE A 69 -9.72 6.43 -10.50
N ALA A 70 -8.94 6.90 -9.54
CA ALA A 70 -8.98 6.42 -8.16
C ALA A 70 -10.35 6.67 -7.52
N ILE A 71 -10.93 7.86 -7.69
CA ILE A 71 -12.27 8.20 -7.20
C ILE A 71 -13.31 7.26 -7.83
N LEU A 72 -13.27 7.08 -9.16
CA LEU A 72 -14.19 6.20 -9.88
C LEU A 72 -14.06 4.74 -9.42
N ALA A 73 -12.84 4.26 -9.16
CA ALA A 73 -12.61 2.92 -8.65
C ALA A 73 -13.18 2.73 -7.23
N ILE A 74 -12.99 3.72 -6.35
CA ILE A 74 -13.51 3.71 -4.96
C ILE A 74 -15.05 3.79 -4.98
N ILE A 75 -15.64 4.70 -5.74
CA ILE A 75 -17.10 4.80 -5.89
C ILE A 75 -17.65 3.51 -6.49
N GLY A 76 -17.00 2.98 -7.54
CA GLY A 76 -17.37 1.75 -8.21
C GLY A 76 -17.45 0.58 -7.24
N ILE A 77 -16.44 0.38 -6.39
CA ILE A 77 -16.48 -0.72 -5.41
C ILE A 77 -17.51 -0.49 -4.31
N LEU A 78 -17.75 0.75 -3.87
CA LEU A 78 -18.74 1.06 -2.84
C LEU A 78 -20.19 0.89 -3.33
N VAL A 79 -20.47 1.18 -4.61
CA VAL A 79 -21.82 1.13 -5.19
C VAL A 79 -22.13 -0.25 -5.77
N LEU A 80 -21.19 -0.84 -6.51
CA LEU A 80 -21.40 -2.11 -7.24
C LEU A 80 -20.97 -3.34 -6.44
N GLY A 81 -20.20 -3.15 -5.35
CA GLY A 81 -19.74 -4.21 -4.46
C GLY A 81 -19.04 -5.35 -5.21
N ASN A 82 -19.46 -6.58 -4.94
CA ASN A 82 -18.84 -7.79 -5.49
C ASN A 82 -18.87 -7.88 -7.03
N LYS A 83 -19.79 -7.18 -7.71
CA LYS A 83 -19.82 -7.14 -9.19
C LYS A 83 -18.60 -6.42 -9.77
N PHE A 84 -18.01 -5.49 -9.01
CA PHE A 84 -16.84 -4.70 -9.41
C PHE A 84 -15.53 -5.20 -8.78
N ALA A 85 -15.59 -6.22 -7.91
CA ALA A 85 -14.43 -6.73 -7.16
C ALA A 85 -13.22 -7.08 -8.05
N ARG A 86 -13.46 -7.75 -9.19
CA ARG A 86 -12.38 -8.11 -10.12
C ARG A 86 -11.72 -6.89 -10.74
N VAL A 87 -12.52 -5.95 -11.25
CA VAL A 87 -12.02 -4.72 -11.87
C VAL A 87 -11.24 -3.90 -10.86
N PHE A 88 -11.77 -3.78 -9.64
CA PHE A 88 -11.08 -3.11 -8.55
C PHE A 88 -9.75 -3.79 -8.19
N GLY A 89 -9.71 -5.11 -8.08
CA GLY A 89 -8.48 -5.86 -7.83
C GLY A 89 -7.41 -5.65 -8.91
N ILE A 90 -7.82 -5.66 -10.19
CA ILE A 90 -6.93 -5.35 -11.34
C ILE A 90 -6.42 -3.92 -11.23
N TYR A 91 -7.30 -2.95 -10.97
CA TYR A 91 -6.93 -1.55 -10.81
C TYR A 91 -5.90 -1.36 -9.69
N VAL A 92 -6.11 -1.96 -8.52
CA VAL A 92 -5.17 -1.86 -7.39
C VAL A 92 -3.83 -2.52 -7.74
N ALA A 93 -3.84 -3.68 -8.39
CA ALA A 93 -2.62 -4.35 -8.84
C ALA A 93 -1.81 -3.49 -9.82
N ILE A 94 -2.46 -2.93 -10.84
CA ILE A 94 -1.83 -2.02 -11.81
C ILE A 94 -1.31 -0.77 -11.10
N SER A 95 -2.09 -0.21 -10.18
CA SER A 95 -1.67 0.96 -9.38
C SER A 95 -0.37 0.68 -8.64
N TYR A 96 -0.24 -0.48 -7.97
CA TYR A 96 1.00 -0.85 -7.28
C TYR A 96 2.19 -1.05 -8.22
N VAL A 97 1.98 -1.57 -9.44
CA VAL A 97 3.05 -1.63 -10.47
C VAL A 97 3.47 -0.21 -10.88
N LEU A 98 2.51 0.69 -11.10
CA LEU A 98 2.79 2.09 -11.43
C LEU A 98 3.51 2.80 -10.29
N PHE A 99 3.15 2.54 -9.02
CA PHE A 99 3.87 3.07 -7.88
C PHE A 99 5.30 2.52 -7.82
N ALA A 100 5.47 1.23 -8.07
CA ALA A 100 6.77 0.56 -8.05
C ALA A 100 7.75 1.22 -9.03
N ILE A 101 7.34 1.40 -10.28
CA ILE A 101 8.17 2.00 -11.33
C ILE A 101 8.24 3.52 -11.14
N GLY A 102 7.09 4.16 -11.01
CA GLY A 102 6.94 5.62 -11.03
C GLY A 102 7.56 6.33 -9.83
N GLN A 103 7.62 5.68 -8.66
CA GLN A 103 8.17 6.27 -7.43
C GLN A 103 9.56 5.74 -7.06
N SER A 104 10.00 4.61 -7.63
CA SER A 104 11.28 4.00 -7.25
C SER A 104 12.40 4.22 -8.27
N ILE A 105 12.09 4.72 -9.47
CA ILE A 105 13.07 4.94 -10.55
C ILE A 105 13.10 6.43 -10.92
N ALA A 106 14.30 6.95 -11.14
CA ALA A 106 14.55 8.31 -11.59
C ALA A 106 15.66 8.34 -12.66
N PHE A 107 15.50 9.27 -13.61
CA PHE A 107 16.51 9.59 -14.61
C PHE A 107 17.09 10.96 -14.30
N THR A 108 18.35 11.01 -13.88
CA THR A 108 19.00 12.25 -13.42
C THR A 108 20.40 12.38 -13.98
N ASP A 109 20.86 13.62 -14.14
CA ASP A 109 22.22 13.88 -14.63
C ASP A 109 23.29 13.41 -13.64
N LYS A 110 22.99 13.47 -12.34
CA LYS A 110 23.92 13.12 -11.26
C LYS A 110 24.23 11.62 -11.21
N TYR A 111 23.21 10.77 -11.28
CA TYR A 111 23.37 9.32 -11.08
C TYR A 111 23.00 8.49 -12.32
N GLY A 112 22.61 9.13 -13.43
CA GLY A 112 22.05 8.46 -14.60
C GLY A 112 20.68 7.86 -14.27
N VAL A 113 20.53 6.55 -14.50
CA VAL A 113 19.39 5.80 -13.96
C VAL A 113 19.67 5.53 -12.50
N SER A 114 18.90 6.16 -11.61
CA SER A 114 18.93 5.87 -10.17
C SER A 114 17.64 5.19 -9.73
N MET A 115 17.75 4.16 -8.91
CA MET A 115 16.58 3.46 -8.38
C MET A 115 16.74 3.06 -6.92
N CYS A 116 15.60 2.87 -6.27
CA CYS A 116 15.45 2.26 -4.96
C CYS A 116 14.86 0.85 -5.13
N PRO A 117 15.69 -0.20 -5.31
CA PRO A 117 15.19 -1.55 -5.58
C PRO A 117 14.33 -2.12 -4.46
N ILE A 118 14.57 -1.72 -3.20
CA ILE A 118 13.77 -2.16 -2.06
C ILE A 118 12.30 -1.76 -2.25
N ASN A 119 12.03 -0.49 -2.56
CA ASN A 119 10.66 -0.01 -2.81
C ASN A 119 10.05 -0.71 -4.03
N LEU A 120 10.83 -0.85 -5.10
CA LEU A 120 10.40 -1.53 -6.32
C LEU A 120 9.94 -2.96 -6.02
N VAL A 121 10.78 -3.76 -5.35
CA VAL A 121 10.48 -5.16 -5.00
C VAL A 121 9.28 -5.24 -4.07
N MET A 122 9.25 -4.44 -3.00
CA MET A 122 8.14 -4.48 -2.05
C MET A 122 6.80 -4.12 -2.71
N PHE A 123 6.76 -3.11 -3.58
CA PHE A 123 5.53 -2.68 -4.24
C PHE A 123 5.08 -3.70 -5.28
N LEU A 124 6.01 -4.33 -6.00
CA LEU A 124 5.69 -5.43 -6.92
C LEU A 124 5.18 -6.67 -6.20
N ILE A 125 5.68 -6.99 -5.00
CA ILE A 125 5.12 -8.06 -4.17
C ILE A 125 3.66 -7.75 -3.84
N VAL A 126 3.36 -6.53 -3.38
CA VAL A 126 1.98 -6.11 -3.09
C VAL A 126 1.10 -6.20 -4.34
N ALA A 127 1.60 -5.74 -5.49
CA ALA A 127 0.92 -5.86 -6.78
C ALA A 127 0.57 -7.32 -7.11
N GLY A 128 1.49 -8.25 -6.88
CA GLY A 128 1.27 -9.68 -7.09
C GLY A 128 0.15 -10.26 -6.23
N PHE A 129 0.05 -9.86 -4.95
CA PHE A 129 -1.05 -10.28 -4.08
C PHE A 129 -2.41 -9.72 -4.52
N TRP A 130 -2.44 -8.48 -5.04
CA TRP A 130 -3.67 -7.90 -5.60
C TRP A 130 -4.05 -8.48 -6.96
N ALA A 131 -3.07 -8.83 -7.79
CA ALA A 131 -3.29 -9.56 -9.03
C ALA A 131 -3.87 -10.95 -8.75
N TRP A 132 -3.35 -11.63 -7.73
CA TRP A 132 -3.90 -12.89 -7.25
C TRP A 132 -5.32 -12.72 -6.73
N GLU A 133 -5.59 -11.66 -5.95
CA GLU A 133 -6.94 -11.34 -5.48
C GLU A 133 -7.93 -11.12 -6.64
N ALA A 134 -7.54 -10.47 -7.72
CA ALA A 134 -8.40 -10.32 -8.90
C ALA A 134 -8.79 -11.66 -9.55
N VAL A 135 -7.99 -12.72 -9.34
CA VAL A 135 -8.25 -14.08 -9.83
C VAL A 135 -9.14 -14.83 -8.84
N VAL A 136 -8.81 -14.84 -7.55
CA VAL A 136 -9.52 -15.65 -6.54
C VAL A 136 -10.79 -15.01 -5.99
N LEU A 137 -10.88 -13.68 -6.03
CA LEU A 137 -12.01 -12.87 -5.55
C LEU A 137 -12.45 -13.24 -4.13
N GLN A 138 -11.49 -13.30 -3.19
CA GLN A 138 -11.80 -13.65 -1.81
C GLN A 138 -12.39 -12.47 -1.03
N ASN A 139 -12.15 -11.23 -1.45
CA ASN A 139 -12.78 -10.06 -0.85
C ASN A 139 -14.30 -10.07 -1.07
N ASP A 140 -15.05 -10.01 0.03
CA ASP A 140 -16.50 -9.84 0.03
C ASP A 140 -16.87 -8.40 0.42
N TYR A 141 -17.21 -7.62 -0.59
CA TYR A 141 -17.63 -6.23 -0.50
C TYR A 141 -19.15 -6.06 -0.28
N THR A 142 -19.82 -7.07 0.27
CA THR A 142 -21.25 -6.95 0.63
C THR A 142 -21.42 -5.98 1.80
N LEU A 143 -22.20 -4.91 1.58
CA LEU A 143 -22.50 -3.90 2.60
C LEU A 143 -23.18 -4.53 3.83
N ARG A 144 -22.71 -4.16 5.01
CA ARG A 144 -23.26 -4.58 6.30
C ARG A 144 -23.28 -3.41 7.26
N LYS A 145 -24.23 -3.43 8.20
CA LYS A 145 -24.22 -2.49 9.33
C LYS A 145 -22.98 -2.77 10.17
N LEU A 146 -21.98 -1.91 10.04
CA LEU A 146 -20.80 -1.92 10.87
C LEU A 146 -21.05 -1.04 12.09
N PRO A 147 -20.51 -1.43 13.25
CA PRO A 147 -20.52 -0.55 14.41
C PRO A 147 -19.71 0.73 14.15
N ILE A 148 -20.17 1.86 14.70
CA ILE A 148 -19.63 3.18 14.38
C ILE A 148 -18.13 3.32 14.66
N TRP A 149 -17.62 2.64 15.68
CA TRP A 149 -16.20 2.70 16.03
C TRP A 149 -15.29 2.17 14.93
N ARG A 150 -15.77 1.32 13.99
CA ARG A 150 -14.93 0.81 12.88
C ARG A 150 -14.67 1.86 11.79
N TYR A 151 -15.46 2.93 11.74
CA TYR A 151 -15.31 3.98 10.72
C TYR A 151 -14.18 4.97 11.00
N TRP A 152 -13.44 4.82 12.11
CA TRP A 152 -12.31 5.69 12.45
C TRP A 152 -11.22 5.75 11.35
N VAL A 153 -11.09 4.71 10.52
CA VAL A 153 -10.14 4.66 9.40
C VAL A 153 -10.52 5.58 8.24
N VAL A 154 -11.81 5.91 8.10
CA VAL A 154 -12.34 6.71 6.98
C VAL A 154 -11.80 8.14 6.95
N PRO A 155 -11.88 8.95 8.03
CA PRO A 155 -11.34 10.30 8.00
C PRO A 155 -9.83 10.34 7.72
N LEU A 156 -9.08 9.35 8.21
CA LEU A 156 -7.64 9.25 7.95
C LEU A 156 -7.35 8.87 6.49
N ALA A 157 -8.12 7.96 5.90
CA ALA A 157 -8.02 7.63 4.48
C ALA A 157 -8.37 8.82 3.59
N ILE A 158 -9.42 9.59 3.93
CA ILE A 158 -9.79 10.82 3.23
C ILE A 158 -8.66 11.85 3.33
N LEU A 159 -8.06 12.02 4.51
CA LEU A 159 -6.93 12.94 4.70
C LEU A 159 -5.72 12.55 3.84
N ALA A 160 -5.37 11.25 3.79
CA ALA A 160 -4.29 10.76 2.95
C ALA A 160 -4.58 10.97 1.45
N PHE A 161 -5.81 10.68 1.03
CA PHE A 161 -6.23 10.86 -0.36
C PHE A 161 -6.25 12.33 -0.77
N TRP A 162 -6.80 13.20 0.07
CA TRP A 162 -6.86 14.63 -0.19
C TRP A 162 -5.49 15.31 -0.14
N ALA A 163 -4.57 14.78 0.68
CA ALA A 163 -3.21 15.29 0.86
C ALA A 163 -3.12 16.84 0.81
N PRO A 164 -3.90 17.58 1.63
CA PRO A 164 -4.09 19.03 1.51
C PRO A 164 -2.77 19.79 1.77
N SER A 165 -1.98 20.01 0.72
CA SER A 165 -0.65 20.59 0.83
C SER A 165 -0.29 21.40 -0.42
N SER A 166 0.21 22.61 -0.19
CA SER A 166 0.77 23.48 -1.23
C SER A 166 2.12 23.99 -0.76
N ARG A 167 3.17 23.77 -1.57
CA ARG A 167 4.56 24.15 -1.27
C ARG A 167 5.04 23.67 0.12
N GLY A 168 4.59 22.48 0.54
CA GLY A 168 4.97 21.87 1.82
C GLY A 168 4.25 22.42 3.05
N ARG A 169 3.22 23.28 2.86
CA ARG A 169 2.40 23.84 3.93
C ARG A 169 0.95 23.35 3.81
N PRO A 170 0.17 23.33 4.92
CA PRO A 170 -1.25 23.02 4.86
C PRO A 170 -1.99 23.94 3.90
N ASP A 171 -2.70 23.34 2.94
CA ASP A 171 -3.59 24.02 2.02
C ASP A 171 -4.84 23.17 1.85
N PHE A 172 -5.95 23.64 2.42
CA PHE A 172 -7.22 22.93 2.48
C PHE A 172 -8.14 23.30 1.31
N ASN A 173 -7.59 23.67 0.16
CA ASN A 173 -8.39 23.88 -1.04
C ASN A 173 -9.01 22.55 -1.52
N PRO A 174 -10.35 22.45 -1.64
CA PRO A 174 -11.02 21.23 -2.11
C PRO A 174 -10.59 20.79 -3.50
N ILE A 175 -10.11 21.71 -4.35
CA ILE A 175 -9.61 21.37 -5.70
C ILE A 175 -8.45 20.39 -5.66
N LEU A 176 -7.73 20.32 -4.54
CA LEU A 176 -6.62 19.38 -4.36
C LEU A 176 -7.09 17.93 -4.39
N LEU A 177 -8.36 17.64 -4.05
CA LEU A 177 -8.93 16.28 -4.17
C LEU A 177 -8.80 15.68 -5.57
N VAL A 178 -8.74 16.53 -6.60
CA VAL A 178 -8.65 16.09 -8.00
C VAL A 178 -7.38 16.57 -8.70
N THR A 179 -6.59 17.47 -8.11
CA THR A 179 -5.38 18.03 -8.77
C THR A 179 -4.07 17.59 -8.14
N ASN A 180 -4.08 17.04 -6.92
CA ASN A 180 -2.86 16.60 -6.26
C ASN A 180 -2.34 15.24 -6.84
N GLY A 181 -1.09 14.89 -6.58
CA GLY A 181 -0.47 13.63 -7.05
C GLY A 181 -0.71 12.37 -6.20
N SER A 182 -1.61 12.40 -5.22
CA SER A 182 -1.84 11.32 -4.25
C SER A 182 -2.34 10.03 -4.89
N GLY A 183 -3.12 10.11 -5.97
CA GLY A 183 -3.60 8.95 -6.73
C GLY A 183 -2.47 8.11 -7.34
N LEU A 184 -1.27 8.68 -7.49
CA LEU A 184 -0.05 7.98 -7.91
C LEU A 184 0.92 7.69 -6.76
N GLY A 185 0.53 8.00 -5.54
CA GLY A 185 1.35 7.84 -4.34
C GLY A 185 1.08 6.54 -3.62
N PHE A 186 2.08 5.66 -3.53
CA PHE A 186 2.01 4.46 -2.68
C PHE A 186 1.57 4.82 -1.26
N CYS A 187 2.23 5.82 -0.67
CA CYS A 187 1.99 6.22 0.70
C CYS A 187 0.58 6.75 0.97
N LEU A 188 -0.07 7.31 -0.06
CA LEU A 188 -1.33 8.02 0.06
C LEU A 188 -2.51 7.12 -0.35
N MET A 189 -2.33 6.24 -1.33
CA MET A 189 -3.36 5.28 -1.75
C MET A 189 -3.41 4.02 -0.88
N THR A 190 -2.28 3.54 -0.37
CA THR A 190 -2.26 2.35 0.51
C THR A 190 -3.17 2.47 1.74
N PRO A 191 -3.19 3.58 2.51
CA PRO A 191 -4.15 3.73 3.61
C PRO A 191 -5.61 3.71 3.13
N VAL A 192 -5.91 4.16 1.92
CA VAL A 192 -7.27 4.10 1.35
C VAL A 192 -7.68 2.66 1.07
N TYR A 193 -6.81 1.87 0.43
CA TYR A 193 -7.07 0.46 0.17
C TYR A 193 -7.17 -0.35 1.45
N LEU A 194 -6.29 -0.09 2.43
CA LEU A 194 -6.33 -0.77 3.72
C LEU A 194 -7.52 -0.35 4.58
N ALA A 195 -7.97 0.90 4.50
CA ALA A 195 -9.20 1.34 5.16
C ALA A 195 -10.39 0.55 4.60
N LEU A 196 -10.49 0.42 3.28
CA LEU A 196 -11.51 -0.40 2.63
C LEU A 196 -11.47 -1.84 3.14
N LEU A 197 -10.30 -2.51 3.05
CA LEU A 197 -10.16 -3.90 3.53
C LEU A 197 -10.48 -4.04 5.03
N SER A 198 -10.11 -3.05 5.86
CA SER A 198 -10.38 -3.06 7.29
C SER A 198 -11.87 -2.96 7.61
N LEU A 199 -12.63 -2.19 6.83
CA LEU A 199 -14.08 -2.10 6.97
C LEU A 199 -14.79 -3.42 6.63
N TYR A 200 -14.31 -4.14 5.61
CA TYR A 200 -14.85 -5.43 5.18
C TYR A 200 -14.28 -6.65 5.94
N TRP A 201 -13.30 -6.45 6.82
CA TRP A 201 -12.78 -7.51 7.68
C TRP A 201 -13.88 -8.13 8.57
N PRO A 202 -13.97 -9.47 8.72
CA PRO A 202 -12.97 -10.49 8.37
C PRO A 202 -13.08 -11.11 6.97
N ARG A 203 -13.99 -10.64 6.10
CA ARG A 203 -14.28 -11.30 4.81
C ARG A 203 -13.44 -10.71 3.67
N VAL A 204 -12.15 -10.69 3.89
CA VAL A 204 -11.17 -10.15 2.94
C VAL A 204 -10.09 -11.18 2.68
N ASN A 205 -9.36 -11.00 1.58
CA ASN A 205 -8.14 -11.72 1.31
C ASN A 205 -7.09 -11.37 2.36
N ILE A 206 -7.04 -12.18 3.41
CA ILE A 206 -6.16 -11.97 4.55
C ILE A 206 -4.69 -11.90 4.13
N PRO A 207 -4.16 -12.76 3.22
CA PRO A 207 -2.82 -12.60 2.68
C PRO A 207 -2.57 -11.22 2.04
N ALA A 208 -3.46 -10.77 1.14
CA ALA A 208 -3.31 -9.47 0.49
C ALA A 208 -3.35 -8.31 1.49
N MET A 209 -4.27 -8.37 2.46
CA MET A 209 -4.34 -7.41 3.57
C MET A 209 -3.06 -7.40 4.40
N ARG A 210 -2.55 -8.58 4.78
CA ARG A 210 -1.33 -8.74 5.60
C ARG A 210 -0.11 -8.16 4.92
N VAL A 211 0.11 -8.51 3.64
CA VAL A 211 1.27 -8.06 2.87
C VAL A 211 1.21 -6.57 2.58
N THR A 212 0.04 -6.06 2.17
CA THR A 212 -0.18 -4.62 1.96
C THR A 212 0.07 -3.85 3.26
N SER A 213 -0.43 -4.36 4.39
CA SER A 213 -0.24 -3.75 5.71
C SER A 213 1.22 -3.81 6.17
N LEU A 214 1.93 -4.91 5.93
CA LEU A 214 3.33 -5.05 6.30
C LEU A 214 4.21 -4.05 5.53
N VAL A 215 4.07 -3.99 4.21
CA VAL A 215 4.82 -3.04 3.37
C VAL A 215 4.43 -1.61 3.71
N GLY A 216 3.13 -1.33 3.87
CA GLY A 216 2.64 -0.02 4.29
C GLY A 216 3.22 0.42 5.63
N LEU A 217 3.36 -0.49 6.60
CA LEU A 217 3.96 -0.22 7.90
C LEU A 217 5.46 0.11 7.78
N ILE A 218 6.22 -0.68 7.02
CA ILE A 218 7.66 -0.45 6.79
C ILE A 218 7.88 0.94 6.17
N ILE A 219 7.16 1.24 5.09
CA ILE A 219 7.26 2.55 4.40
C ILE A 219 6.74 3.68 5.28
N GLY A 220 5.68 3.45 6.06
CA GLY A 220 5.18 4.40 7.05
C GLY A 220 6.24 4.78 8.06
N LEU A 221 6.97 3.80 8.61
CA LEU A 221 8.08 4.04 9.53
C LEU A 221 9.20 4.85 8.88
N TYR A 222 9.59 4.53 7.64
CA TYR A 222 10.59 5.32 6.90
C TYR A 222 10.16 6.77 6.69
N ASN A 223 8.89 7.00 6.40
CA ASN A 223 8.34 8.35 6.28
C ASN A 223 8.32 9.09 7.62
N MET A 224 8.01 8.42 8.73
CA MET A 224 8.07 9.06 10.06
C MET A 224 9.51 9.46 10.41
N CYS A 225 10.47 8.55 10.23
CA CYS A 225 11.88 8.84 10.47
C CYS A 225 12.38 9.99 9.59
N THR A 226 12.00 10.01 8.31
CA THR A 226 12.47 11.01 7.35
C THR A 226 11.84 12.40 7.58
N ASN A 227 10.54 12.45 7.88
CA ASN A 227 9.83 13.72 8.03
C ASN A 227 9.98 14.33 9.42
N PHE A 228 9.91 13.52 10.48
CA PHE A 228 10.00 14.02 11.85
C PHE A 228 11.41 13.93 12.44
N GLY A 229 12.25 12.99 11.99
CA GLY A 229 13.60 12.81 12.53
C GLY A 229 14.67 13.70 11.88
N ILE A 230 14.66 13.84 10.54
CA ILE A 230 15.76 14.51 9.82
C ILE A 230 15.54 16.02 9.67
N ASN A 231 14.33 16.45 9.29
CA ASN A 231 14.01 17.88 9.14
C ASN A 231 12.55 18.16 9.55
N PRO A 232 12.24 18.11 10.86
CA PRO A 232 10.87 18.31 11.36
C PRO A 232 10.31 19.69 11.00
N ALA A 233 11.10 20.76 11.14
CA ALA A 233 10.62 22.12 10.90
C ALA A 233 10.14 22.35 9.45
N GLY A 234 10.83 21.77 8.46
CA GLY A 234 10.47 21.91 7.05
C GLY A 234 9.50 20.86 6.52
N ARG A 235 9.29 19.74 7.23
CA ARG A 235 8.54 18.57 6.74
C ARG A 235 7.42 18.09 7.66
N TRP A 236 7.15 18.78 8.76
CA TRP A 236 6.13 18.37 9.74
C TRP A 236 4.78 18.06 9.08
N TRP A 237 4.33 18.92 8.16
CA TRP A 237 3.03 18.74 7.50
C TRP A 237 3.04 17.53 6.57
N ASN A 238 4.12 17.34 5.81
CA ASN A 238 4.30 16.13 5.02
C ASN A 238 4.30 14.87 5.92
N GLY A 239 4.92 14.94 7.10
CA GLY A 239 4.85 13.89 8.11
C GLY A 239 3.42 13.59 8.56
N VAL A 240 2.61 14.62 8.86
CA VAL A 240 1.19 14.47 9.24
C VAL A 240 0.40 13.74 8.15
N LEU A 241 0.60 14.09 6.88
CA LEU A 241 -0.07 13.43 5.76
C LEU A 241 0.31 11.95 5.59
N HIS A 242 1.43 11.51 6.18
CA HIS A 242 1.87 10.10 6.17
C HIS A 242 1.47 9.32 7.43
N ILE A 243 0.91 9.97 8.46
CA ILE A 243 0.37 9.28 9.65
C ILE A 243 -0.70 8.24 9.29
N PRO A 244 -1.66 8.51 8.37
CA PRO A 244 -2.65 7.52 7.96
C PRO A 244 -2.03 6.21 7.46
N LEU A 245 -0.96 6.29 6.67
CA LEU A 245 -0.24 5.11 6.18
C LEU A 245 0.23 4.26 7.35
N LEU A 246 0.92 4.86 8.33
CA LEU A 246 1.46 4.13 9.47
C LEU A 246 0.34 3.49 10.31
N VAL A 247 -0.65 4.29 10.70
CA VAL A 247 -1.68 3.89 11.66
C VAL A 247 -2.62 2.84 11.07
N ILE A 248 -3.09 3.05 9.84
CA ILE A 248 -3.99 2.09 9.17
C ILE A 248 -3.24 0.81 8.79
N SER A 249 -1.96 0.92 8.40
CA SER A 249 -1.13 -0.28 8.14
C SER A 249 -0.90 -1.11 9.39
N LEU A 250 -0.60 -0.48 10.53
CA LEU A 250 -0.47 -1.20 11.81
C LEU A 250 -1.79 -1.90 12.18
N TYR A 251 -2.91 -1.18 12.07
CA TYR A 251 -4.23 -1.74 12.35
C TYR A 251 -4.56 -2.91 11.42
N GLY A 252 -4.35 -2.74 10.12
CA GLY A 252 -4.58 -3.76 9.12
C GLY A 252 -3.73 -5.01 9.35
N LEU A 253 -2.46 -4.83 9.74
CA LEU A 253 -1.58 -5.93 10.07
C LEU A 253 -2.09 -6.70 11.29
N ILE A 254 -2.48 -6.00 12.36
CA ILE A 254 -3.08 -6.60 13.56
C ILE A 254 -4.35 -7.39 13.20
N LEU A 255 -5.25 -6.83 12.40
CA LEU A 255 -6.46 -7.52 11.93
C LEU A 255 -6.13 -8.78 11.12
N SER A 256 -5.12 -8.71 10.26
CA SER A 256 -4.69 -9.84 9.41
C SER A 256 -4.06 -11.00 10.20
N LEU A 257 -3.57 -10.72 11.42
CA LEU A 257 -2.98 -11.72 12.31
C LEU A 257 -4.00 -12.35 13.25
N LYS A 258 -5.13 -11.67 13.52
CA LYS A 258 -6.22 -12.21 14.32
C LYS A 258 -6.88 -13.41 13.63
N ARG A 259 -7.15 -14.49 14.37
CA ARG A 259 -7.99 -15.61 13.90
C ARG A 259 -9.47 -15.31 14.21
N PRO A 260 -10.35 -15.19 13.21
CA PRO A 260 -11.79 -15.21 13.48
C PRO A 260 -12.18 -16.56 14.09
N LYS A 261 -13.00 -16.56 15.16
CA LYS A 261 -13.38 -17.78 15.92
C LYS A 261 -13.92 -18.91 15.02
N GLY A 262 -14.66 -18.58 13.95
CA GLY A 262 -15.23 -19.56 13.02
C GLY A 262 -14.23 -20.20 12.03
N GLN A 263 -13.08 -19.56 11.79
CA GLN A 263 -12.06 -20.07 10.87
C GLN A 263 -11.13 -21.07 11.59
N LYS A 264 -10.91 -20.86 12.89
CA LYS A 264 -10.16 -21.78 13.76
C LYS A 264 -10.79 -23.18 13.83
N GLN A 265 -12.11 -23.26 13.96
CA GLN A 265 -12.85 -24.52 13.99
C GLN A 265 -12.87 -25.26 12.64
N ALA A 266 -12.85 -24.52 11.52
CA ALA A 266 -12.83 -25.12 10.18
C ALA A 266 -11.43 -25.67 9.83
N ASP A 267 -10.37 -24.97 10.25
CA ASP A 267 -8.99 -25.41 10.04
C ASP A 267 -8.62 -26.61 10.94
N GLU A 268 -9.06 -26.62 12.20
CA GLU A 268 -8.89 -27.75 13.12
C GLU A 268 -9.59 -29.03 12.60
N LYS A 269 -10.78 -28.88 12.00
CA LYS A 269 -11.47 -30.00 11.32
C LYS A 269 -10.75 -30.48 10.05
N ALA A 270 -10.13 -29.57 9.30
CA ALA A 270 -9.41 -29.94 8.08
C ALA A 270 -8.08 -30.66 8.40
N GLU A 271 -7.36 -30.21 9.44
CA GLU A 271 -6.14 -30.89 9.91
C GLU A 271 -6.44 -32.27 10.49
N SER A 272 -7.60 -32.49 11.12
CA SER A 272 -8.03 -33.83 11.56
C SER A 272 -8.45 -34.78 10.43
N CYS A 273 -8.63 -34.29 9.20
CA CYS A 273 -8.97 -35.11 8.04
C CYS A 273 -7.77 -35.37 7.12
N GLU A 274 -6.64 -34.69 7.33
CA GLU A 274 -5.40 -34.84 6.58
C GLU A 274 -4.32 -35.63 7.34
N GLY A 275 -4.57 -36.04 8.59
CA GLY A 275 -3.73 -36.92 9.42
C GLY A 275 -4.34 -38.30 9.58
#